data_AF-A0AA36M4H6-F1
#
_entry.id   AF-A0AA36M4H6-F1
#
_cell.length_a   1.000
_cell.length_b   1.000
_cell.length_c   1.000
_cell.angle_alpha   90.00
_cell.angle_beta   90.00
_cell.angle_gamma   90.00
#
_symmetry.space_group_name_H-M   'P 1'
#
loop_
_entity.id
_entity.type
_entity.pdbx_description
1 polymer ?
#
loop_
_entity_poly.entity_id
_entity_poly.type
_entity_poly.pdbx_seq_one_letter_code
_entity_poly.pdbx_strand_id
1 'polypeptide(L)'
;MATLAYSVGKRMFETKPSTMNAENTTNEYVDFDTSDETETKTGIVADDTGSEVIRRLTTIETKLAVIEERLSRVENIEEMLTEILSRLPETETGRICYTHTTPEFVAELRTLKGANVTQFALDLEAEIYKSDSLELDLPVGRRKKTKDRVLFLKQCVNEYYSVPPHLKKATWNKVRESLDSRVRRRKRLQNV
;
A
#
# COMPACT_ATOMS: atom_id res chain seq x y z
N MET A 1 -63.03 5.70 7.75
CA MET A 1 -62.09 6.68 8.34
C MET A 1 -61.86 6.29 9.79
N ALA A 2 -60.67 5.76 10.11
CA ALA A 2 -60.26 5.52 11.50
C ALA A 2 -58.75 5.69 11.58
N THR A 3 -58.32 6.74 12.27
CA THR A 3 -56.93 7.18 12.40
C THR A 3 -56.41 6.65 13.73
N LEU A 4 -55.47 5.70 13.71
CA LEU A 4 -54.75 5.24 14.91
C LEU A 4 -53.41 5.98 15.00
N ALA A 5 -53.31 6.86 15.99
CA ALA A 5 -52.09 7.57 16.34
C ALA A 5 -51.26 6.71 17.31
N TYR A 6 -50.04 6.35 16.90
CA TYR A 6 -49.03 5.75 17.78
C TYR A 6 -47.99 6.81 18.16
N SER A 7 -47.95 7.12 19.45
CA SER A 7 -46.90 7.90 20.11
C SER A 7 -45.80 6.95 20.58
N VAL A 8 -44.56 7.15 20.10
CA VAL A 8 -43.38 6.43 20.59
C VAL A 8 -42.34 7.46 21.03
N GLY A 9 -42.08 7.46 22.34
CA GLY A 9 -41.16 8.35 23.01
C GLY A 9 -39.71 8.17 22.55
N LYS A 10 -39.09 9.29 22.17
CA LYS A 10 -37.69 9.37 21.77
C LYS A 10 -36.85 9.74 22.98
N ARG A 11 -36.18 8.75 23.59
CA ARG A 11 -35.16 8.97 24.64
C ARG A 11 -33.94 9.64 24.01
N MET A 12 -33.62 10.84 24.48
CA MET A 12 -32.35 11.52 24.22
C MET A 12 -31.22 10.74 24.89
N PHE A 13 -30.24 10.29 24.11
CA PHE A 13 -28.94 9.88 24.64
C PHE A 13 -27.98 11.05 24.44
N GLU A 14 -27.62 11.67 25.55
CA GLU A 14 -26.66 12.75 25.66
C GLU A 14 -25.27 12.13 25.79
N THR A 15 -24.51 12.08 24.70
CA THR A 15 -23.12 11.60 24.72
C THR A 15 -22.19 12.76 25.04
N LYS A 16 -21.58 12.73 26.22
CA LYS A 16 -20.50 13.64 26.62
C LYS A 16 -19.28 13.44 25.72
N PRO A 17 -18.61 14.52 25.25
CA PRO A 17 -17.34 14.40 24.56
C PRO A 17 -16.22 14.06 25.55
N SER A 18 -15.51 12.98 25.26
CA SER A 18 -14.29 12.56 25.97
C SER A 18 -13.12 13.39 25.46
N THR A 19 -12.58 14.23 26.33
CA THR A 19 -11.32 14.94 26.14
C THR A 19 -10.17 13.92 26.14
N MET A 20 -9.63 13.62 24.96
CA MET A 20 -8.37 12.90 24.83
C MET A 20 -7.21 13.87 24.97
N ASN A 21 -6.38 13.61 25.98
CA ASN A 21 -5.11 14.28 26.22
C ASN A 21 -4.16 14.01 25.06
N ALA A 22 -3.68 15.08 24.44
CA ALA A 22 -2.57 15.03 23.49
C ALA A 22 -1.27 14.90 24.30
N GLU A 23 -0.77 13.67 24.45
CA GLU A 23 0.58 13.45 24.95
C GLU A 23 1.57 13.81 23.83
N ASN A 24 2.38 14.81 24.17
CA ASN A 24 3.35 15.49 23.35
C ASN A 24 4.57 14.58 23.15
N THR A 25 4.59 13.76 22.11
CA THR A 25 5.79 13.01 21.72
C THR A 25 6.79 13.97 21.06
N THR A 26 7.74 14.44 21.85
CA THR A 26 8.94 15.13 21.40
C THR A 26 9.76 14.19 20.51
N ASN A 27 9.69 14.39 19.20
CA ASN A 27 10.64 13.83 18.25
C ASN A 27 12.00 14.47 18.52
N GLU A 28 12.87 13.75 19.23
CA GLU A 28 14.26 14.12 19.41
C GLU A 28 14.98 13.89 18.07
N TYR A 29 15.06 14.95 17.28
CA TYR A 29 15.84 15.01 16.06
C TYR A 29 17.32 14.98 16.46
N VAL A 30 17.98 13.84 16.26
CA VAL A 30 19.42 13.71 16.48
C VAL A 30 20.11 14.40 15.30
N ASP A 31 20.52 15.65 15.51
CA ASP A 31 21.35 16.41 14.59
C ASP A 31 22.73 15.74 14.51
N PHE A 32 23.01 15.06 13.40
CA PHE A 32 24.33 14.50 13.14
C PHE A 32 25.17 15.57 12.44
N ASP A 33 26.04 16.19 13.23
CA ASP A 33 27.02 17.17 12.80
C ASP A 33 27.98 16.52 11.78
N THR A 34 27.75 16.80 10.49
CA THR A 34 28.65 16.46 9.37
C THR A 34 29.58 17.63 9.04
N SER A 35 30.16 18.26 10.05
CA SER A 35 31.26 19.21 9.87
C SER A 35 32.60 18.47 9.91
N ASP A 36 33.00 17.94 8.76
CA ASP A 36 34.40 17.55 8.52
C ASP A 36 34.89 18.40 7.33
N GLU A 37 35.32 19.62 7.65
CA GLU A 37 36.05 20.51 6.76
C GLU A 37 37.43 19.91 6.49
N THR A 38 37.63 19.28 5.34
CA THR A 38 38.98 18.90 4.90
C THR A 38 39.61 20.05 4.12
N GLU A 39 40.35 20.92 4.80
CA GLU A 39 41.31 21.83 4.18
C GLU A 39 42.41 21.02 3.47
N THR A 40 42.41 21.06 2.14
CA THR A 40 43.45 20.43 1.31
C THR A 40 44.63 21.38 1.11
N LYS A 41 45.58 21.35 2.05
CA LYS A 41 46.90 21.95 1.83
C LYS A 41 47.80 20.95 1.11
N THR A 42 47.94 21.15 -0.20
CA THR A 42 48.78 20.34 -1.10
C THR A 42 50.26 20.59 -0.86
N GLY A 43 50.91 19.68 -0.13
CA GLY A 43 52.36 19.49 -0.11
C GLY A 43 52.69 18.10 -0.66
N ILE A 44 53.23 18.03 -1.87
CA ILE A 44 53.60 16.76 -2.53
C ILE A 44 54.89 16.25 -1.88
N VAL A 45 54.77 15.24 -1.02
CA VAL A 45 55.89 14.37 -0.57
C VAL A 45 55.59 12.96 -1.07
N ALA A 46 56.50 12.41 -1.87
CA ALA A 46 56.30 11.23 -2.71
C ALA A 46 56.27 9.87 -1.97
N ASP A 47 56.02 9.85 -0.67
CA ASP A 47 55.97 8.63 0.17
C ASP A 47 54.65 8.51 0.99
N ASP A 48 53.74 9.49 0.87
CA ASP A 48 52.54 9.61 1.71
C ASP A 48 51.25 9.13 1.00
N THR A 49 51.32 8.88 -0.31
CA THR A 49 50.17 8.42 -1.11
C THR A 49 49.70 7.02 -0.72
N GLY A 50 50.62 6.13 -0.35
CA GLY A 50 50.28 4.77 0.12
C GLY A 50 49.55 4.80 1.46
N SER A 51 50.01 5.64 2.40
CA SER A 51 49.40 5.81 3.72
C SER A 51 47.97 6.37 3.61
N GLU A 52 47.76 7.39 2.78
CA GLU A 52 46.44 7.97 2.56
C GLU A 52 45.47 6.98 1.87
N VAL A 53 45.94 6.17 0.92
CA VAL A 53 45.13 5.12 0.29
C VAL A 53 44.69 4.07 1.33
N ILE A 54 45.61 3.61 2.17
CA ILE A 54 45.29 2.64 3.25
C ILE A 54 44.25 3.25 4.22
N ARG A 55 44.42 4.50 4.62
CA ARG A 55 43.49 5.21 5.52
C ARG A 55 42.08 5.35 4.92
N ARG A 56 41.98 5.65 3.63
CA ARG A 56 40.70 5.70 2.92
C ARG A 56 40.06 4.33 2.83
N LEU A 57 40.85 3.29 2.56
CA LEU A 57 40.36 1.93 2.42
C LEU A 57 39.79 1.40 3.75
N THR A 58 40.50 1.63 4.86
CA THR A 58 39.98 1.27 6.20
C THR A 58 38.72 2.07 6.55
N THR A 59 38.64 3.34 6.17
CA THR A 59 37.43 4.15 6.35
C THR A 59 36.25 3.63 5.53
N ILE A 60 36.49 3.12 4.32
CA ILE A 60 35.44 2.50 3.50
C ILE A 60 34.99 1.18 4.12
N GLU A 61 35.92 0.34 4.58
CA GLU A 61 35.61 -0.93 5.23
C GLU A 61 34.73 -0.72 6.48
N THR A 62 35.07 0.25 7.34
CA THR A 62 34.24 0.55 8.51
C THR A 62 32.86 1.08 8.13
N LYS A 63 32.77 1.95 7.11
CA LYS A 63 31.49 2.43 6.59
C LYS A 63 30.63 1.29 6.01
N LEU A 64 31.24 0.33 5.31
CA LEU A 64 30.53 -0.83 4.78
C LEU A 64 29.99 -1.72 5.91
N ALA A 65 30.78 -2.00 6.94
CA ALA A 65 30.33 -2.78 8.09
C ALA A 65 29.11 -2.12 8.78
N VAL A 66 29.12 -0.79 8.94
CA VAL A 66 27.98 -0.04 9.50
C VAL A 66 26.75 -0.11 8.57
N ILE A 67 26.94 -0.09 7.25
CA ILE A 67 25.82 -0.22 6.29
C ILE A 67 25.22 -1.63 6.36
N GLU A 68 26.04 -2.68 6.42
CA GLU A 68 25.57 -4.07 6.53
C GLU A 68 24.77 -4.31 7.81
N GLU A 69 25.22 -3.76 8.94
CA GLU A 69 24.47 -3.80 10.21
C GLU A 69 23.13 -3.08 10.08
N ARG A 70 23.12 -1.87 9.49
CA ARG A 70 21.90 -1.10 9.27
C ARG A 70 20.91 -1.81 8.35
N LEU A 71 21.39 -2.48 7.30
CA LEU A 71 20.56 -3.27 6.38
C LEU A 71 19.91 -4.44 7.13
N SER A 72 20.70 -5.18 7.91
CA SER A 72 20.19 -6.29 8.73
C SER A 72 19.09 -5.83 9.70
N ARG A 73 19.26 -4.63 10.30
CA ARG A 73 18.23 -4.04 11.17
C ARG A 73 16.95 -3.69 10.42
N VAL A 74 17.05 -3.18 9.19
CA VAL A 74 15.88 -2.86 8.35
C VAL A 74 15.13 -4.13 7.96
N GLU A 75 15.84 -5.19 7.56
CA GLU A 75 15.23 -6.49 7.25
C GLU A 75 14.44 -7.04 8.44
N ASN A 76 15.02 -7.01 9.64
CA ASN A 76 14.32 -7.40 10.87
C ASN A 76 13.04 -6.58 11.13
N ILE A 77 13.08 -5.26 10.86
CA ILE A 77 11.91 -4.40 11.01
C ILE A 77 10.82 -4.77 9.99
N GLU A 78 11.20 -5.04 8.73
CA GLU A 78 10.25 -5.48 7.70
C GLU A 78 9.58 -6.81 8.07
N GLU A 79 10.32 -7.76 8.62
CA GLU A 79 9.77 -9.03 9.13
C GLU A 79 8.79 -8.80 10.28
N MET A 80 9.15 -7.99 11.29
CA MET A 80 8.26 -7.66 12.40
C MET A 80 6.97 -6.97 11.94
N LEU A 81 7.08 -6.00 11.02
CA LEU A 81 5.91 -5.31 10.47
C LEU A 81 5.01 -6.26 9.70
N THR A 82 5.59 -7.19 8.94
CA THR A 82 4.84 -8.22 8.22
C THR A 82 4.07 -9.12 9.19
N GLU A 83 4.69 -9.50 10.31
CA GLU A 83 4.05 -10.31 11.35
C GLU A 83 2.97 -9.53 12.13
N ILE A 84 3.17 -8.25 12.41
CA ILE A 84 2.14 -7.41 13.04
C ILE A 84 0.93 -7.31 12.11
N LEU A 85 1.16 -7.05 10.82
CA LEU A 85 0.10 -6.98 9.82
C LEU A 85 -0.62 -8.31 9.62
N SER A 86 0.06 -9.45 9.81
CA SER A 86 -0.56 -10.78 9.73
C SER A 86 -1.52 -11.07 10.89
N ARG A 87 -1.25 -10.49 12.07
CA ARG A 87 -2.04 -10.66 13.30
C ARG A 87 -3.19 -9.67 13.44
N LEU A 88 -3.12 -8.52 12.77
CA LEU A 88 -4.21 -7.56 12.79
C LEU A 88 -5.40 -8.13 12.00
N PRO A 89 -6.62 -8.12 12.56
CA PRO A 89 -7.80 -8.46 11.78
C PRO A 89 -7.84 -7.50 10.58
N GLU A 90 -8.01 -8.03 9.35
CA GLU A 90 -8.21 -7.19 8.17
C GLU A 90 -9.41 -6.28 8.48
N THR A 91 -9.14 -5.02 8.86
CA THR A 91 -10.18 -4.00 8.99
C THR A 91 -10.55 -3.61 7.57
N GLU A 92 -11.26 -4.51 6.87
CA GLU A 92 -12.14 -4.13 5.79
C GLU A 92 -13.24 -3.30 6.45
N THR A 93 -12.95 -2.03 6.72
CA THR A 93 -13.98 -1.02 6.98
C THR A 93 -14.96 -1.19 5.82
N GLY A 94 -16.14 -1.74 6.10
CA GLY A 94 -17.11 -2.19 5.08
C GLY A 94 -17.69 -1.08 4.20
N ARG A 95 -17.05 0.10 4.18
CA ARG A 95 -17.40 1.24 3.35
C ARG A 95 -16.34 1.39 2.26
N ILE A 96 -16.77 1.24 1.01
CA ILE A 96 -15.94 1.51 -0.17
C ILE A 96 -15.58 3.01 -0.19
N CYS A 97 -14.29 3.31 -0.30
CA CYS A 97 -13.79 4.67 -0.55
C CYS A 97 -13.70 4.90 -2.07
N TYR A 98 -14.63 5.67 -2.64
CA TYR A 98 -14.71 5.98 -4.07
C TYR A 98 -13.71 7.06 -4.52
N THR A 99 -12.42 6.83 -4.28
CA THR A 99 -11.33 7.75 -4.67
C THR A 99 -10.95 7.63 -6.14
N HIS A 100 -11.16 6.46 -6.76
CA HIS A 100 -10.66 6.16 -8.11
C HIS A 100 -11.74 6.18 -9.19
N THR A 101 -13.01 6.04 -8.82
CA THR A 101 -14.16 6.09 -9.73
C THR A 101 -15.40 6.48 -8.95
N THR A 102 -16.43 6.95 -9.66
CA THR A 102 -17.72 7.28 -9.05
C THR A 102 -18.53 6.02 -8.71
N PRO A 103 -19.35 6.05 -7.64
CA PRO A 103 -20.21 4.92 -7.27
C PRO A 103 -21.26 4.59 -8.34
N GLU A 104 -21.74 5.60 -9.08
CA GLU A 104 -22.70 5.45 -10.16
C GLU A 104 -22.12 4.58 -11.29
N PHE A 105 -20.89 4.86 -11.70
CA PHE A 105 -20.21 4.08 -12.74
C PHE A 105 -20.04 2.62 -12.32
N VAL A 106 -19.66 2.36 -11.07
CA VAL A 106 -19.49 0.99 -10.57
C VAL A 106 -20.83 0.24 -10.52
N ALA A 107 -21.91 0.93 -10.15
CA ALA A 107 -23.25 0.37 -10.16
C ALA A 107 -23.74 0.04 -11.57
N GLU A 108 -23.56 0.95 -12.53
CA GLU A 108 -23.90 0.72 -13.94
C GLU A 108 -23.07 -0.41 -14.55
N LEU A 109 -21.77 -0.47 -14.22
CA LEU A 109 -20.92 -1.55 -14.67
C LEU A 109 -21.39 -2.89 -14.11
N ARG A 110 -21.87 -2.91 -12.86
CA ARG A 110 -22.41 -4.11 -12.22
C ARG A 110 -23.70 -4.60 -12.88
N THR A 111 -24.58 -3.70 -13.29
CA THR A 111 -25.83 -4.06 -13.98
C THR A 111 -25.54 -4.59 -15.38
N LEU A 112 -24.62 -3.96 -16.12
CA LEU A 112 -24.23 -4.38 -17.46
C LEU A 112 -23.59 -5.78 -17.49
N LYS A 113 -22.74 -6.08 -16.51
CA LYS A 113 -21.96 -7.34 -16.50
C LYS A 113 -22.63 -8.48 -15.76
N GLY A 114 -23.68 -8.18 -14.98
CA GLY A 114 -24.60 -9.11 -14.30
C GLY A 114 -24.00 -10.45 -13.86
N ALA A 115 -23.76 -10.78 -12.60
CA ALA A 115 -23.24 -12.09 -12.14
C ALA A 115 -21.82 -12.50 -12.62
N ASN A 116 -21.28 -11.97 -13.73
CA ASN A 116 -19.90 -12.24 -14.14
C ASN A 116 -18.90 -11.34 -13.38
N VAL A 117 -18.55 -11.78 -12.17
CA VAL A 117 -17.59 -11.09 -11.27
C VAL A 117 -16.24 -10.81 -11.94
N THR A 118 -15.73 -11.79 -12.69
CA THR A 118 -14.42 -11.70 -13.34
C THR A 118 -14.39 -10.66 -14.44
N GLN A 119 -15.44 -10.59 -15.28
CA GLN A 119 -15.50 -9.59 -16.33
C GLN A 119 -15.72 -8.19 -15.75
N PHE A 120 -16.59 -8.07 -14.73
CA PHE A 120 -16.76 -6.82 -14.00
C PHE A 120 -15.43 -6.29 -13.46
N ALA A 121 -14.62 -7.15 -12.83
CA ALA A 121 -13.34 -6.73 -12.28
C ALA A 121 -12.34 -6.31 -13.37
N LEU A 122 -12.32 -6.97 -14.53
CA LEU A 122 -11.47 -6.60 -15.67
C LEU A 122 -11.84 -5.23 -16.24
N ASP A 123 -13.13 -4.96 -16.40
CA ASP A 123 -13.61 -3.70 -16.97
C ASP A 123 -13.43 -2.55 -15.96
N LEU A 124 -13.65 -2.82 -14.67
CA LEU A 124 -13.41 -1.85 -13.60
C LEU A 124 -11.92 -1.54 -13.46
N GLU A 125 -11.04 -2.54 -13.56
CA GLU A 125 -9.59 -2.35 -13.58
C GLU A 125 -9.17 -1.44 -14.76
N ALA A 126 -9.77 -1.61 -15.93
CA ALA A 126 -9.47 -0.77 -17.09
C ALA A 126 -9.81 0.71 -16.84
N GLU A 127 -10.92 1.01 -16.16
CA GLU A 127 -11.28 2.38 -15.83
C GLU A 127 -10.36 2.97 -14.74
N ILE A 128 -10.10 2.21 -13.66
CA ILE A 128 -9.24 2.66 -12.54
C ILE A 128 -7.82 3.02 -13.01
N TYR A 129 -7.30 2.29 -14.00
CA TYR A 129 -5.94 2.46 -14.52
C TYR A 129 -5.88 3.19 -15.87
N LYS A 130 -6.96 3.84 -16.29
CA LYS A 130 -7.01 4.57 -17.56
C LYS A 130 -5.92 5.66 -17.68
N SER A 131 -5.53 6.26 -16.55
CA SER A 131 -4.47 7.27 -16.46
C SER A 131 -3.06 6.70 -16.25
N ASP A 132 -2.93 5.43 -15.87
CA ASP A 132 -1.64 4.79 -15.58
C ASP A 132 -1.63 3.35 -16.10
N SER A 133 -1.34 3.23 -17.40
CA SER A 133 -1.36 1.96 -18.11
C SER A 133 -0.15 1.08 -17.85
N LEU A 134 0.94 1.63 -17.29
CA LEU A 134 2.18 0.89 -17.04
C LEU A 134 1.98 -0.17 -15.95
N GLU A 135 1.22 0.16 -14.91
CA GLU A 135 0.89 -0.77 -13.83
C GLU A 135 -0.01 -1.93 -14.31
N LEU A 136 -0.77 -1.76 -15.40
CA LEU A 136 -1.61 -2.82 -15.98
C LEU A 136 -0.81 -3.95 -16.62
N ASP A 137 0.49 -3.76 -16.88
CA ASP A 137 1.38 -4.77 -17.45
C ASP A 137 2.10 -5.61 -16.38
N LEU A 138 1.86 -5.28 -15.10
CA LEU A 138 2.35 -6.03 -13.96
C LEU A 138 1.26 -6.95 -13.41
N PRO A 139 1.62 -8.18 -13.00
CA PRO A 139 0.74 -9.03 -12.19
C PRO A 139 0.28 -8.30 -10.93
N VAL A 140 -0.94 -8.55 -10.48
CA VAL A 140 -1.57 -7.83 -9.36
C VAL A 140 -0.69 -7.86 -8.10
N GLY A 141 -0.08 -9.01 -7.79
CA GLY A 141 0.81 -9.16 -6.63
C GLY A 141 2.12 -8.35 -6.71
N ARG A 142 2.49 -7.84 -7.89
CA ARG A 142 3.71 -7.05 -8.11
C ARG A 142 3.46 -5.54 -8.17
N ARG A 143 2.20 -5.09 -8.11
CA ARG A 143 1.80 -3.67 -8.15
C ARG A 143 2.00 -3.00 -6.80
N LYS A 144 3.27 -2.72 -6.46
CA LYS A 144 3.62 -2.12 -5.16
C LYS A 144 3.14 -0.67 -5.02
N LYS A 145 3.11 0.10 -6.12
CA LYS A 145 2.76 1.53 -6.11
C LYS A 145 1.25 1.78 -6.06
N THR A 146 0.45 0.84 -6.58
CA THR A 146 -1.01 0.98 -6.73
C THR A 146 -1.80 -0.01 -5.87
N LYS A 147 -1.30 -0.33 -4.68
CA LYS A 147 -1.97 -1.26 -3.74
C LYS A 147 -3.35 -0.78 -3.31
N ASP A 148 -3.53 0.53 -3.17
CA ASP A 148 -4.79 1.22 -2.90
C ASP A 148 -5.85 0.91 -3.97
N ARG A 149 -5.48 1.00 -5.26
CA ARG A 149 -6.36 0.67 -6.39
C ARG A 149 -6.76 -0.81 -6.40
N VAL A 150 -5.81 -1.70 -6.08
CA VAL A 150 -6.09 -3.13 -5.96
C VAL A 150 -7.04 -3.43 -4.79
N LEU A 151 -6.86 -2.75 -3.65
CA LEU A 151 -7.74 -2.89 -2.49
C LEU A 151 -9.15 -2.38 -2.82
N PHE A 152 -9.25 -1.22 -3.48
CA PHE A 152 -10.51 -0.68 -3.96
C PHE A 152 -11.24 -1.66 -4.89
N LEU A 153 -10.53 -2.27 -5.85
CA LEU A 153 -11.09 -3.29 -6.73
C LEU A 153 -11.63 -4.50 -5.95
N LYS A 154 -10.87 -5.00 -4.95
CA LYS A 154 -11.29 -6.09 -4.06
C LYS A 154 -12.57 -5.72 -3.29
N GLN A 155 -12.64 -4.50 -2.75
CA GLN A 155 -13.81 -4.01 -2.03
C GLN A 155 -15.05 -3.91 -2.94
N CYS A 156 -14.91 -3.33 -4.14
CA CYS A 156 -16.00 -3.25 -5.11
C CYS A 156 -16.54 -4.64 -5.48
N VAL A 157 -15.66 -5.62 -5.71
CA VAL A 157 -16.06 -7.00 -5.99
C VAL A 157 -16.86 -7.59 -4.83
N ASN A 158 -16.37 -7.44 -3.60
CA ASN A 158 -17.01 -8.02 -2.43
C ASN A 158 -18.39 -7.41 -2.17
N GLU A 159 -18.53 -6.09 -2.29
CA GLU A 159 -19.75 -5.39 -1.91
C GLU A 159 -20.84 -5.48 -2.98
N TYR A 160 -20.50 -5.25 -4.25
CA TYR A 160 -21.48 -5.27 -5.35
C TYR A 160 -21.95 -6.67 -5.74
N TYR A 161 -21.25 -7.73 -5.29
CA TYR A 161 -21.69 -9.11 -5.44
C TYR A 161 -22.10 -9.75 -4.12
N SER A 162 -22.13 -8.97 -3.03
CA SER A 162 -22.52 -9.44 -1.68
C SER A 162 -21.81 -10.74 -1.31
N VAL A 163 -20.49 -10.79 -1.54
CA VAL A 163 -19.69 -12.02 -1.37
C VAL A 163 -19.63 -12.38 0.11
N PRO A 164 -20.06 -13.59 0.51
CA PRO A 164 -20.00 -14.02 1.90
C PRO A 164 -18.58 -13.96 2.45
N PRO A 165 -18.36 -13.59 3.74
CA PRO A 165 -17.03 -13.40 4.32
C PRO A 165 -16.08 -14.59 4.11
N HIS A 166 -16.58 -15.81 4.26
CA HIS A 166 -15.80 -17.05 4.07
C HIS A 166 -15.43 -17.33 2.60
N LEU A 167 -16.12 -16.71 1.64
CA LEU A 167 -15.83 -16.83 0.20
C LEU A 167 -15.02 -15.65 -0.36
N LYS A 168 -14.88 -14.54 0.37
CA LYS A 168 -14.15 -13.34 -0.10
C LYS A 168 -12.77 -13.68 -0.65
N LYS A 169 -11.99 -14.48 0.09
CA LYS A 169 -10.64 -14.90 -0.33
C LYS A 169 -10.66 -15.75 -1.60
N ALA A 170 -11.57 -16.73 -1.70
CA ALA A 170 -11.70 -17.61 -2.86
C ALA A 170 -12.14 -16.84 -4.11
N THR A 171 -13.16 -15.99 -3.97
CA THR A 171 -13.66 -15.11 -5.05
C THR A 171 -12.56 -14.16 -5.52
N TRP A 172 -11.84 -13.52 -4.60
CA TRP A 172 -10.73 -12.65 -4.93
C TRP A 172 -9.59 -13.38 -5.66
N ASN A 173 -9.23 -14.58 -5.23
CA ASN A 173 -8.21 -15.38 -5.92
C ASN A 173 -8.60 -15.67 -7.38
N LYS A 174 -9.87 -15.99 -7.64
CA LYS A 174 -10.39 -16.20 -9.00
C LYS A 174 -10.35 -14.93 -9.85
N VAL A 175 -10.72 -13.79 -9.27
CA VAL A 175 -10.59 -12.48 -9.94
C VAL A 175 -9.13 -12.19 -10.26
N ARG A 176 -8.25 -12.28 -9.27
CA ARG A 176 -6.81 -12.05 -9.42
C ARG A 176 -6.20 -12.92 -10.52
N GLU A 177 -6.55 -14.20 -10.57
CA GLU A 177 -6.07 -15.10 -11.62
C GLU A 177 -6.51 -14.65 -13.02
N SER A 178 -7.72 -14.11 -13.15
CA SER A 178 -8.23 -13.55 -14.40
C SER A 178 -7.48 -12.28 -14.81
N LEU A 179 -7.22 -11.38 -13.85
CA LEU A 179 -6.40 -10.18 -14.06
C LEU A 179 -4.97 -10.54 -14.49
N ASP A 180 -4.33 -11.48 -13.80
CA ASP A 180 -2.98 -11.93 -14.14
C ASP A 180 -2.94 -12.68 -15.49
N SER A 181 -4.03 -13.39 -15.85
CA SER A 181 -4.18 -14.01 -17.17
C SER A 181 -4.21 -12.97 -18.30
N ARG A 182 -4.88 -11.83 -18.09
CA ARG A 182 -4.85 -10.70 -19.03
C ARG A 182 -3.43 -10.21 -19.26
N VAL A 183 -2.66 -10.02 -18.18
CA VAL A 183 -1.25 -9.59 -18.25
C VAL A 183 -0.41 -10.57 -19.05
N ARG A 184 -0.53 -11.88 -18.76
CA ARG A 184 0.19 -12.92 -19.49
C ARG A 184 -0.14 -12.91 -20.99
N ARG A 185 -1.42 -12.74 -21.33
CA ARG A 185 -1.87 -12.70 -22.73
C ARG A 185 -1.31 -11.49 -23.48
N ARG A 186 -1.30 -10.31 -22.84
CA ARG A 186 -0.75 -9.09 -23.42
C ARG A 186 0.75 -9.22 -23.72
N LYS A 187 1.52 -9.78 -22.78
CA LYS A 187 2.97 -10.01 -22.98
C LYS A 187 3.26 -10.96 -24.14
N ARG A 188 2.43 -11.98 -24.36
CA ARG A 188 2.56 -12.87 -25.53
C ARG A 188 2.36 -12.13 -26.85
N LEU A 189 1.47 -11.13 -26.89
CA LEU A 189 1.20 -10.35 -28.10
C LEU A 189 2.26 -9.29 -28.39
N GLN A 190 2.95 -8.78 -27.37
CA GLN A 190 4.02 -7.79 -27.53
C GLN A 190 5.37 -8.41 -27.93
N ASN A 191 5.55 -9.71 -27.72
CA ASN A 191 6.78 -10.45 -28.06
C ASN A 191 6.69 -11.16 -29.42
N VAL A 192 5.70 -10.82 -30.25
CA VAL A 192 5.50 -11.27 -31.63
C VAL A 192 5.64 -10.07 -32.53
#